data_AF-A0A158EIK1-F1
#
_entry.id   AF-A0A158EIK1-F1
#
_cell.length_a   1.000
_cell.length_b   1.000
_cell.length_c   1.000
_cell.angle_alpha   90.00
_cell.angle_beta   90.00
_cell.angle_gamma   90.00
#
_symmetry.space_group_name_H-M   'P 1'
#
loop_
_entity.id
_entity.type
_entity.pdbx_description
1 polymer ?
#
loop_
_entity_poly.entity_id
_entity_poly.type
_entity_poly.pdbx_seq_one_letter_code
_entity_poly.pdbx_strand_id
1 'polypeptide(L)'
;MNSNCKSRCDWPTGESLEEVMARLGASGPVESPLEKLGYSSYANYLSRALWKKIKKRVLVRDDHTCQRCFGSASVVHHRSYSEAVLKGEDDSQLASLCEGCHHVIEFDDDGSRRTDREKDEVLATKCLRVDFPAVKVDLRRKWPVLPTRWKRMNWWQRTGWISEHEYQRIGRTWPEGEFSHDQNKLRSVLLAIRARTAESTWRDVAGGRPATEQNE
;
A
#
# COMPACT_ATOMS: atom_id res chain seq x y z
N MET A 1 17.41 29.00 35.07
CA MET A 1 18.86 28.96 34.79
C MET A 1 19.36 27.55 35.05
N ASN A 2 20.02 26.97 34.04
CA ASN A 2 20.80 25.72 33.97
C ASN A 2 20.71 24.64 35.06
N SER A 3 20.46 23.39 34.61
CA SER A 3 21.38 22.25 34.77
C SER A 3 20.88 21.09 33.89
N ASN A 4 21.55 20.74 32.79
CA ASN A 4 22.77 19.92 32.66
C ASN A 4 22.44 18.44 32.44
N CYS A 5 22.45 17.99 31.17
CA CYS A 5 22.57 16.58 30.81
C CYS A 5 23.62 16.46 29.70
N LYS A 6 24.88 16.23 30.11
CA LYS A 6 25.97 15.76 29.26
C LYS A 6 26.28 14.33 29.69
N SER A 7 25.60 13.35 29.11
CA SER A 7 26.05 11.95 29.18
C SER A 7 27.07 11.73 28.07
N ARG A 8 28.32 11.63 28.49
CA ARG A 8 29.47 11.11 27.75
C ARG A 8 29.11 9.78 27.09
N CYS A 9 29.24 9.70 25.78
CA CYS A 9 29.55 8.42 25.11
C CYS A 9 31.08 8.30 25.14
N ASP A 10 31.60 7.47 26.04
CA ASP A 10 33.00 7.07 26.03
C ASP A 10 33.20 6.11 24.85
N TRP A 11 33.67 6.66 23.72
CA TRP A 11 34.23 5.87 22.63
C TRP A 11 35.67 5.51 22.99
N PRO A 12 36.10 4.24 22.86
CA PRO A 12 37.48 3.87 23.11
C PRO A 12 38.40 4.60 22.12
N THR A 13 39.17 5.55 22.65
CA THR A 13 40.24 6.23 21.91
C THR A 13 41.42 5.28 21.78
N GLY A 14 41.60 4.66 20.61
CA GLY A 14 42.79 3.87 20.36
C GLY A 14 42.84 3.10 19.06
N GLU A 15 41.72 2.79 18.41
CA GLU A 15 41.75 2.12 17.10
C GLU A 15 41.62 3.16 15.99
N SER A 16 42.56 3.13 15.05
CA SER A 16 42.43 3.88 13.80
C SER A 16 41.22 3.36 13.01
N LEU A 17 40.61 4.24 12.20
CA LEU A 17 39.53 3.83 11.29
C LEU A 17 39.97 2.66 10.39
N GLU A 18 41.27 2.60 10.07
CA GLU A 18 41.90 1.53 9.29
C GLU A 18 41.90 0.18 10.03
N GLU A 19 42.17 0.16 11.33
CA GLU A 19 42.12 -1.06 12.16
C GLU A 19 40.70 -1.59 12.37
N VAL A 20 39.72 -0.69 12.53
CA VAL A 20 38.29 -1.05 12.60
C VAL A 20 37.83 -1.66 11.28
N MET A 21 38.20 -1.06 10.15
CA MET A 21 37.86 -1.57 8.81
C MET A 21 38.59 -2.88 8.47
N ALA A 22 39.82 -3.08 8.95
CA ALA A 22 40.58 -4.32 8.77
C ALA A 22 40.00 -5.49 9.58
N ARG A 23 39.57 -5.26 10.83
CA ARG A 23 38.90 -6.28 11.67
C ARG A 23 37.54 -6.71 11.13
N LEU A 24 36.82 -5.79 10.48
CA LEU A 24 35.52 -6.09 9.88
C LEU A 24 35.62 -6.89 8.57
N GLY A 25 36.84 -7.22 8.13
CA GLY A 25 37.07 -8.01 6.92
C GLY A 25 36.44 -7.31 5.73
N ALA A 26 37.09 -6.26 5.24
CA ALA A 26 36.68 -5.53 4.04
C ALA A 26 36.50 -6.49 2.85
N SER A 27 35.31 -7.07 2.76
CA SER A 27 34.78 -7.68 1.56
C SER A 27 34.86 -6.60 0.49
N GLY A 28 35.51 -6.91 -0.62
CA GLY A 28 35.53 -6.05 -1.80
C GLY A 28 34.12 -5.61 -2.21
N PRO A 29 33.98 -4.69 -3.17
CA PRO A 29 32.67 -4.16 -3.56
C PRO A 29 31.71 -5.32 -3.83
N VAL A 30 30.72 -5.47 -2.94
CA VAL A 30 29.68 -6.49 -3.09
C VAL A 30 28.80 -6.02 -4.24
N GLU A 31 29.02 -6.61 -5.41
CA GLU A 31 28.18 -6.38 -6.58
C GLU A 31 26.71 -6.59 -6.21
N SER A 32 25.87 -5.62 -6.55
CA SER A 32 24.44 -5.69 -6.27
C SER A 32 23.81 -6.85 -7.07
N PRO A 33 22.72 -7.47 -6.57
CA PRO A 33 21.99 -8.48 -7.33
C PRO A 33 21.55 -8.01 -8.73
N LEU A 34 21.33 -6.71 -8.93
CA LEU A 34 20.97 -6.15 -10.24
C LEU A 34 22.16 -6.12 -11.21
N GLU A 35 23.36 -5.77 -10.73
CA GLU A 35 24.58 -5.75 -11.54
C GLU A 35 24.96 -7.16 -11.99
N LYS A 36 24.83 -8.16 -11.10
CA LYS A 36 25.04 -9.58 -11.43
C LYS A 36 24.14 -10.08 -12.56
N LEU A 37 22.94 -9.49 -12.69
CA LEU A 37 21.98 -9.81 -13.75
C LEU A 37 22.23 -9.00 -15.04
N GLY A 38 23.26 -8.16 -15.06
CA GLY A 38 23.60 -7.31 -16.22
C GLY A 38 22.70 -6.09 -16.39
N TYR A 39 22.01 -5.65 -15.33
CA TYR A 39 21.17 -4.45 -15.37
C TYR A 39 21.91 -3.23 -14.84
N SER A 40 21.96 -2.17 -15.65
CA SER A 40 22.63 -0.91 -15.29
C SER A 40 21.89 -0.07 -14.25
N SER A 41 20.60 -0.35 -14.02
CA SER A 41 19.80 0.29 -12.98
C SER A 41 18.51 -0.48 -12.74
N TYR A 42 17.85 -0.19 -11.62
CA TYR A 42 16.52 -0.72 -11.34
C TYR A 42 15.47 -0.30 -12.38
N ALA A 43 15.54 0.95 -12.87
CA ALA A 43 14.67 1.41 -13.96
C ALA A 43 14.92 0.61 -15.26
N ASN A 44 16.18 0.27 -15.54
CA ASN A 44 16.50 -0.62 -16.65
C ASN A 44 15.81 -1.97 -16.47
N TYR A 45 15.98 -2.63 -15.32
CA TYR A 45 15.32 -3.90 -14.98
C TYR A 45 13.80 -3.85 -15.18
N LEU A 46 13.11 -2.84 -14.63
CA LEU A 46 11.65 -2.69 -14.74
C LEU A 46 11.16 -2.54 -16.19
N SER A 47 12.00 -2.04 -17.09
CA SER A 47 11.65 -1.89 -18.51
C SER A 47 11.69 -3.20 -19.30
N ARG A 48 12.42 -4.21 -18.80
CA ARG A 48 12.73 -5.45 -19.53
C ARG A 48 11.55 -6.41 -19.60
N ALA A 49 11.61 -7.27 -20.62
CA ALA A 49 10.63 -8.34 -20.83
C ALA A 49 10.54 -9.29 -19.64
N LEU A 50 11.67 -9.55 -18.96
CA LEU A 50 11.72 -10.40 -17.76
C LEU A 50 10.77 -9.88 -16.68
N TRP A 51 10.95 -8.64 -16.21
CA TRP A 51 10.09 -8.07 -15.19
C TRP A 51 8.63 -8.00 -15.63
N LYS A 52 8.35 -7.63 -16.89
CA LYS A 52 6.98 -7.61 -17.41
C LYS A 52 6.31 -8.99 -17.34
N LYS A 53 7.06 -10.06 -17.62
CA LYS A 53 6.59 -11.45 -17.50
C LYS A 53 6.32 -11.82 -16.04
N ILE A 54 7.25 -11.51 -15.12
CA ILE A 54 7.10 -11.74 -13.68
C ILE A 54 5.87 -10.99 -13.15
N LYS A 55 5.78 -9.68 -13.42
CA LYS A 55 4.65 -8.83 -13.01
C LYS A 55 3.31 -9.40 -13.47
N LYS A 56 3.20 -9.79 -14.76
CA LYS A 56 1.97 -10.40 -15.29
C LYS A 56 1.63 -11.70 -14.56
N ARG A 57 2.60 -12.58 -14.36
CA ARG A 57 2.42 -13.87 -13.68
C ARG A 57 1.94 -13.68 -12.24
N VAL A 58 2.56 -12.78 -11.48
CA VAL A 58 2.18 -12.50 -10.08
C VAL A 58 0.77 -11.90 -9.99
N LEU A 59 0.42 -10.96 -10.89
CA LEU A 59 -0.94 -10.41 -10.94
C LEU A 59 -1.98 -11.48 -11.27
N VAL A 60 -1.69 -12.40 -12.19
CA VAL A 60 -2.58 -13.51 -12.54
C VAL A 60 -2.71 -14.50 -11.38
N ARG A 61 -1.60 -14.85 -10.70
CA ARG A 61 -1.59 -15.72 -9.51
C ARG A 61 -2.53 -15.19 -8.44
N ASP A 62 -2.51 -13.88 -8.23
CA ASP A 62 -3.29 -13.20 -7.20
C ASP A 62 -4.70 -12.81 -7.68
N ASP A 63 -5.15 -13.29 -8.85
CA ASP A 63 -6.42 -12.93 -9.50
C ASP A 63 -6.67 -11.40 -9.53
N HIS A 64 -5.61 -10.64 -9.87
CA HIS A 64 -5.63 -9.18 -9.86
C HIS A 64 -6.16 -8.59 -8.54
N THR A 65 -5.97 -9.28 -7.41
CA THR A 65 -6.47 -8.90 -6.10
C THR A 65 -5.34 -8.36 -5.22
N CYS A 66 -5.56 -7.18 -4.66
CA CYS A 66 -4.65 -6.50 -3.76
C CYS A 66 -4.49 -7.31 -2.47
N GLN A 67 -3.28 -7.76 -2.20
CA GLN A 67 -2.96 -8.58 -1.02
C GLN A 67 -3.11 -7.82 0.31
N ARG A 68 -3.31 -6.49 0.29
CA ARG A 68 -3.54 -5.70 1.51
C ARG A 68 -5.01 -5.33 1.74
N CYS A 69 -5.72 -4.87 0.71
CA CYS A 69 -7.11 -4.39 0.85
C CYS A 69 -8.17 -5.24 0.12
N PHE A 70 -7.76 -6.29 -0.59
CA PHE A 70 -8.62 -7.16 -1.39
C PHE A 70 -9.45 -6.44 -2.48
N GLY A 71 -9.09 -5.21 -2.83
CA GLY A 71 -9.58 -4.54 -4.04
C GLY A 71 -8.74 -4.90 -5.26
N SER A 72 -8.95 -4.23 -6.40
CA SER A 72 -8.17 -4.52 -7.61
C SER A 72 -6.71 -4.08 -7.50
N ALA A 73 -5.79 -4.96 -7.90
CA ALA A 73 -4.35 -4.75 -7.97
C ALA A 73 -3.88 -4.44 -9.40
N SER A 74 -2.92 -3.52 -9.51
CA SER A 74 -2.30 -3.10 -10.77
C SER A 74 -0.76 -3.03 -10.72
N VAL A 75 -0.19 -3.15 -9.51
CA VAL A 75 1.24 -3.07 -9.26
C VAL A 75 1.70 -4.28 -8.44
N VAL A 76 2.98 -4.62 -8.54
CA VAL A 76 3.62 -5.69 -7.75
C VAL A 76 4.69 -5.06 -6.89
N HIS A 77 4.68 -5.38 -5.60
CA HIS A 77 5.62 -4.92 -4.59
C HIS A 77 6.65 -6.01 -4.29
N HIS A 78 7.92 -5.63 -4.22
CA HIS A 78 9.01 -6.51 -3.79
C HIS A 78 9.17 -6.44 -2.28
N ARG A 79 9.15 -7.60 -1.62
CA ARG A 79 9.51 -7.76 -0.20
C ARG A 79 10.99 -8.06 -0.01
N SER A 80 11.63 -8.60 -1.05
CA SER A 80 13.06 -8.87 -1.13
C SER A 80 13.57 -8.55 -2.54
N TYR A 81 14.84 -8.13 -2.62
CA TYR A 81 15.57 -7.87 -3.86
C TYR A 81 16.67 -8.91 -4.10
N SER A 82 16.52 -10.11 -3.55
CA SER A 82 17.46 -11.21 -3.81
C SER A 82 17.49 -11.57 -5.29
N GLU A 83 18.59 -12.17 -5.73
CA GLU A 83 18.76 -12.58 -7.12
C GLU A 83 17.65 -13.51 -7.60
N ALA A 84 17.23 -14.47 -6.78
CA ALA A 84 16.13 -15.40 -7.07
C ALA A 84 14.81 -14.64 -7.32
N VAL A 85 14.51 -13.60 -6.55
CA VAL A 85 13.30 -12.78 -6.72
C VAL A 85 13.39 -11.96 -8.00
N LEU A 86 14.54 -11.34 -8.29
CA LEU A 86 14.75 -10.53 -9.49
C LEU A 86 14.77 -11.36 -10.78
N LYS A 87 15.18 -12.63 -10.71
CA LYS A 87 15.06 -13.60 -11.81
C LYS A 87 13.63 -14.14 -11.96
N GLY A 88 12.78 -13.94 -10.95
CA GLY A 88 11.42 -14.47 -10.91
C GLY A 88 11.37 -15.98 -10.63
N GLU A 89 12.36 -16.47 -9.90
CA GLU A 89 12.46 -17.84 -9.36
C GLU A 89 11.73 -17.97 -8.01
N ASP A 90 11.58 -16.85 -7.28
CA ASP A 90 10.83 -16.79 -6.03
C ASP A 90 9.74 -15.70 -6.07
N ASP A 91 8.52 -16.13 -6.45
CA ASP A 91 7.35 -15.25 -6.45
C ASP A 91 6.77 -15.01 -5.03
N SER A 92 7.20 -15.75 -4.00
CA SER A 92 6.66 -15.63 -2.63
C SER A 92 7.01 -14.29 -1.97
N GLN A 93 8.08 -13.66 -2.45
CA GLN A 93 8.53 -12.33 -2.03
C GLN A 93 7.94 -11.20 -2.88
N LEU A 94 6.93 -11.51 -3.72
CA LEU A 94 6.22 -10.56 -4.56
C LEU A 94 4.74 -10.51 -4.18
N ALA A 95 4.22 -9.31 -3.97
CA ALA A 95 2.82 -9.09 -3.59
C ALA A 95 2.09 -8.19 -4.60
N SER A 96 0.95 -8.63 -5.12
CA SER A 96 0.07 -7.78 -5.93
C SER A 96 -0.65 -6.75 -5.06
N LEU A 97 -0.60 -5.47 -5.44
CA LEU A 97 -1.21 -4.38 -4.70
C LEU A 97 -1.96 -3.40 -5.61
N CYS A 98 -2.92 -2.68 -5.02
CA CYS A 98 -3.42 -1.45 -5.61
C CYS A 98 -2.40 -0.32 -5.38
N GLU A 99 -2.42 0.71 -6.23
CA GLU A 99 -1.51 1.86 -6.11
C GLU A 99 -1.56 2.55 -4.74
N GLY A 100 -2.75 2.64 -4.15
CA GLY A 100 -2.96 3.23 -2.83
C GLY A 100 -2.24 2.47 -1.72
N CYS A 101 -2.45 1.15 -1.67
CA CYS A 101 -1.78 0.29 -0.71
C CYS A 101 -0.26 0.26 -0.95
N HIS A 102 0.18 0.26 -2.21
CA HIS A 102 1.59 0.35 -2.55
C HIS A 102 2.22 1.64 -1.98
N HIS A 103 1.58 2.79 -2.18
CA HIS A 103 2.05 4.05 -1.61
C HIS A 103 2.06 4.03 -0.08
N VAL A 104 1.02 3.46 0.54
CA VAL A 104 0.93 3.35 2.00
C VAL A 104 2.01 2.44 2.56
N ILE A 105 2.49 1.44 1.84
CA ILE A 105 3.60 0.58 2.28
C ILE A 105 4.92 1.33 2.13
N GLU A 106 5.18 1.92 0.95
CA GLU A 106 6.45 2.58 0.66
C GLU A 106 6.72 3.83 1.53
N PHE A 107 5.67 4.58 1.89
CA PHE A 107 5.83 5.90 2.52
C PHE A 107 5.00 6.10 3.79
N ASP A 108 5.64 6.61 4.84
CA ASP A 108 4.99 7.01 6.08
C ASP A 108 4.03 8.19 5.90
N ASP A 109 3.44 8.68 6.99
CA ASP A 109 2.49 9.79 6.94
C ASP A 109 3.15 11.14 6.68
N ASP A 110 4.45 11.27 6.97
CA ASP A 110 5.29 12.45 6.68
C ASP A 110 5.83 12.44 5.24
N GLY A 111 5.71 11.30 4.55
CA GLY A 111 6.16 11.10 3.17
C GLY A 111 7.57 10.53 3.05
N SER A 112 8.21 10.16 4.17
CA SER A 112 9.52 9.50 4.16
C SER A 112 9.37 8.04 3.76
N ARG A 113 10.40 7.49 3.12
CA ARG A 113 10.42 6.06 2.76
C ARG A 113 10.56 5.21 4.01
N ARG A 114 9.74 4.17 4.13
CA ARG A 114 9.87 3.17 5.19
C ARG A 114 11.07 2.26 4.98
N THR A 115 11.56 1.70 6.06
CA THR A 115 12.50 0.57 6.05
C THR A 115 11.82 -0.71 5.56
N ASP A 116 12.59 -1.68 5.08
CA ASP A 116 12.03 -2.93 4.56
C ASP A 116 11.26 -3.72 5.63
N ARG A 117 11.70 -3.65 6.90
CA ARG A 117 10.99 -4.28 8.03
C ARG A 117 9.60 -3.67 8.22
N GLU A 118 9.51 -2.34 8.25
CA GLU A 118 8.24 -1.66 8.44
C GLU A 118 7.29 -1.85 7.23
N LYS A 119 7.84 -1.95 6.01
CA LYS A 119 7.04 -2.26 4.82
C LYS A 119 6.32 -3.61 4.96
N ASP A 120 7.05 -4.62 5.41
CA ASP A 120 6.50 -5.95 5.66
C ASP A 120 5.45 -5.95 6.79
N GLU A 121 5.70 -5.23 7.88
CA GLU A 121 4.72 -5.04 8.97
C GLU A 121 3.42 -4.37 8.47
N VAL A 122 3.54 -3.33 7.65
CA VAL A 122 2.38 -2.61 7.07
C VAL A 122 1.63 -3.45 6.03
N LEU A 123 2.35 -4.26 5.25
CA LEU A 123 1.75 -5.21 4.31
C LEU A 123 0.95 -6.29 5.04
N ALA A 124 1.45 -6.78 6.16
CA ALA A 124 0.77 -7.77 7.00
C ALA A 124 -0.51 -7.20 7.66
N THR A 125 -0.53 -5.90 7.96
CA THR A 125 -1.67 -5.20 8.58
C THR A 125 -2.80 -4.96 7.55
N LYS A 126 -3.49 -6.02 7.12
CA LYS A 126 -4.61 -5.96 6.14
C LYS A 126 -5.49 -4.72 6.37
N CYS A 127 -5.84 -4.02 5.29
CA CYS A 127 -6.55 -2.75 5.37
C CYS A 127 -7.89 -2.85 4.65
N LEU A 128 -8.94 -3.11 5.45
CA LEU A 128 -10.33 -3.14 5.00
C LEU A 128 -11.02 -1.78 5.14
N ARG A 129 -10.25 -0.72 5.41
CA ARG A 129 -10.80 0.64 5.51
C ARG A 129 -11.42 1.06 4.18
N VAL A 130 -12.58 1.65 4.32
CA VAL A 130 -13.50 1.97 3.23
C VAL A 130 -14.06 3.38 3.40
N ASP A 131 -13.81 4.03 4.54
CA ASP A 131 -14.09 5.43 4.78
C ASP A 131 -13.23 6.32 3.86
N PHE A 132 -13.83 7.36 3.28
CA PHE A 132 -13.15 8.31 2.40
C PHE A 132 -13.61 9.75 2.69
N PRO A 133 -12.79 10.77 2.33
CA PRO A 133 -13.13 12.17 2.58
C PRO A 133 -14.43 12.59 1.89
N ALA A 134 -15.13 13.56 2.48
CA ALA A 134 -16.34 14.13 1.88
C ALA A 134 -16.08 14.62 0.45
N VAL A 135 -16.98 14.26 -0.46
CA VAL A 135 -16.90 14.63 -1.87
C VAL A 135 -17.38 16.06 -2.06
N LYS A 136 -16.64 16.84 -2.86
CA LYS A 136 -17.00 18.19 -3.27
C LYS A 136 -17.15 18.22 -4.79
N VAL A 137 -18.33 18.58 -5.27
CA VAL A 137 -18.63 18.70 -6.71
C VAL A 137 -18.63 20.18 -7.10
N ASP A 138 -17.77 20.55 -8.05
CA ASP A 138 -17.81 21.85 -8.74
C ASP A 138 -18.26 21.64 -10.18
N LEU A 139 -19.53 21.95 -10.48
CA LEU A 139 -20.13 21.74 -11.79
C LEU A 139 -19.48 22.58 -12.91
N ARG A 140 -18.69 23.60 -12.55
CA ARG A 140 -17.95 24.41 -13.54
C ARG A 140 -16.70 23.67 -14.05
N ARG A 141 -16.24 22.65 -13.33
CA ARG A 141 -15.07 21.85 -13.73
C ARG A 141 -15.53 20.60 -14.46
N LYS A 142 -14.86 20.30 -15.57
CA LYS A 142 -15.03 19.05 -16.30
C LYS A 142 -14.54 17.84 -15.48
N TRP A 143 -13.53 18.03 -14.65
CA TRP A 143 -12.85 16.97 -13.91
C TRP A 143 -12.94 17.19 -12.38
N PRO A 144 -13.09 16.10 -11.60
CA PRO A 144 -13.10 16.16 -10.14
C PRO A 144 -11.79 16.74 -9.58
N VAL A 145 -11.90 17.48 -8.48
CA VAL A 145 -10.73 17.84 -7.66
C VAL A 145 -10.44 16.69 -6.72
N LEU A 146 -9.33 15.99 -6.96
CA LEU A 146 -8.94 14.85 -6.12
C LEU A 146 -8.57 15.32 -4.71
N PRO A 147 -8.91 14.55 -3.66
CA PRO A 147 -8.52 14.86 -2.29
C PRO A 147 -7.01 14.77 -2.10
N THR A 148 -6.44 15.55 -1.17
CA THR A 148 -4.99 15.60 -0.90
C THR A 148 -4.37 14.21 -0.66
N ARG A 149 -5.10 13.31 0.01
CA ARG A 149 -4.64 11.94 0.33
C ARG A 149 -4.98 10.91 -0.76
N TRP A 150 -5.38 11.31 -1.96
CA TRP A 150 -5.77 10.41 -3.06
C TRP A 150 -4.74 9.31 -3.35
N LYS A 151 -3.45 9.66 -3.36
CA LYS A 151 -2.37 8.70 -3.58
C LYS A 151 -2.33 7.59 -2.53
N ARG A 152 -2.72 7.88 -1.29
CA ARG A 152 -2.76 6.93 -0.16
C ARG A 152 -4.09 6.17 -0.08
N MET A 153 -5.14 6.63 -0.77
CA MET A 153 -6.44 5.96 -0.78
C MET A 153 -6.34 4.63 -1.50
N ASN A 154 -6.76 3.57 -0.81
CA ASN A 154 -6.82 2.23 -1.37
C ASN A 154 -7.90 2.14 -2.47
N TRP A 155 -7.97 0.99 -3.15
CA TRP A 155 -8.90 0.79 -4.25
C TRP A 155 -10.37 1.05 -3.84
N TRP A 156 -10.84 0.54 -2.70
CA TRP A 156 -12.21 0.74 -2.24
C TRP A 156 -12.53 2.20 -1.97
N GLN A 157 -11.61 2.91 -1.31
CA GLN A 157 -11.76 4.33 -1.01
C GLN A 157 -11.83 5.16 -2.29
N ARG A 158 -10.99 4.86 -3.30
CA ARG A 158 -11.04 5.55 -4.60
C ARG A 158 -12.34 5.27 -5.34
N THR A 159 -12.77 4.01 -5.40
CA THR A 159 -14.03 3.61 -6.06
C THR A 159 -15.24 4.26 -5.40
N GLY A 160 -15.29 4.26 -4.06
CA GLY A 160 -16.36 4.90 -3.31
C GLY A 160 -16.42 6.41 -3.54
N TRP A 161 -15.27 7.07 -3.48
CA TRP A 161 -15.17 8.52 -3.72
C TRP A 161 -15.61 8.91 -5.13
N ILE A 162 -15.16 8.18 -6.17
CA ILE A 162 -15.56 8.44 -7.57
C ILE A 162 -17.06 8.23 -7.74
N SER A 163 -17.60 7.13 -7.20
CA SER A 163 -19.03 6.82 -7.33
C SER A 163 -19.90 7.90 -6.69
N GLU A 164 -19.49 8.41 -5.52
CA GLU A 164 -20.19 9.47 -4.80
C GLU A 164 -20.08 10.81 -5.56
N HIS A 165 -18.92 11.10 -6.16
CA HIS A 165 -18.75 12.27 -7.03
C HIS A 165 -19.69 12.23 -8.24
N GLU A 166 -19.74 11.12 -8.97
CA GLU A 166 -20.62 10.99 -10.13
C GLU A 166 -22.09 11.04 -9.73
N TYR A 167 -22.47 10.39 -8.61
CA TYR A 167 -23.83 10.45 -8.09
C TYR A 167 -24.25 11.90 -7.78
N GLN A 168 -23.43 12.65 -7.04
CA GLN A 168 -23.71 14.05 -6.71
C GLN A 168 -23.68 14.96 -7.95
N ARG A 169 -22.81 14.69 -8.93
CA ARG A 169 -22.73 15.46 -10.17
C ARG A 169 -23.99 15.31 -11.00
N ILE A 170 -24.42 14.06 -11.25
CA ILE A 170 -25.63 13.77 -12.03
C ILE A 170 -26.87 14.30 -11.32
N GLY A 171 -26.98 14.09 -10.00
CA GLY A 171 -28.12 14.55 -9.21
C GLY A 171 -28.32 16.08 -9.22
N ARG A 172 -27.27 16.86 -9.48
CA ARG A 172 -27.38 18.33 -9.60
C ARG A 172 -27.69 18.82 -11.01
N THR A 173 -27.57 17.97 -12.03
CA THR A 173 -27.73 18.35 -13.44
C THR A 173 -29.07 17.95 -14.05
N TRP A 174 -29.93 17.25 -13.30
CA TRP A 174 -31.13 16.63 -13.87
C TRP A 174 -32.41 17.12 -13.17
N PRO A 175 -33.50 17.38 -13.91
CA PRO A 175 -34.74 17.87 -13.32
C PRO A 175 -35.39 16.77 -12.49
N GLU A 176 -36.09 17.18 -11.43
CA GLU A 176 -36.80 16.27 -10.52
C GLU A 176 -37.82 15.42 -11.29
N GLY A 177 -37.82 14.10 -11.10
CA GLY A 177 -38.94 13.25 -11.55
C GLY A 177 -38.63 11.80 -11.94
N GLU A 178 -37.46 11.50 -12.50
CA GLU A 178 -37.12 10.13 -12.92
C GLU A 178 -35.65 9.78 -12.69
N PHE A 179 -35.38 8.71 -11.94
CA PHE A 179 -34.02 8.18 -11.82
C PHE A 179 -33.68 7.33 -13.05
N SER A 180 -32.59 7.65 -13.74
CA SER A 180 -32.09 6.87 -14.88
C SER A 180 -31.53 5.54 -14.40
N HIS A 181 -31.46 4.59 -15.33
CA HIS A 181 -30.70 3.36 -15.15
C HIS A 181 -29.28 3.60 -14.60
N ASP A 182 -28.59 4.65 -15.08
CA ASP A 182 -27.24 5.00 -14.64
C ASP A 182 -27.19 5.47 -13.18
N GLN A 183 -28.18 6.25 -12.73
CA GLN A 183 -28.25 6.67 -11.33
C GLN A 183 -28.52 5.48 -10.40
N ASN A 184 -29.37 4.55 -10.79
CA ASN A 184 -29.63 3.33 -10.02
C ASN A 184 -28.35 2.47 -9.90
N LYS A 185 -27.59 2.33 -11.00
CA LYS A 185 -26.32 1.61 -10.98
C LYS A 185 -25.30 2.26 -10.03
N LEU A 186 -25.13 3.58 -10.08
CA LEU A 186 -24.22 4.30 -9.18
C LEU A 186 -24.65 4.20 -7.73
N ARG A 187 -25.97 4.32 -7.46
CA ARG A 187 -26.54 4.15 -6.14
C ARG A 187 -26.31 2.73 -5.61
N SER A 188 -26.51 1.69 -6.41
CA SER A 188 -26.23 0.31 -6.03
C SER A 188 -24.74 0.08 -5.71
N VAL A 189 -23.81 0.65 -6.49
CA VAL A 189 -22.37 0.58 -6.19
C VAL A 189 -22.06 1.29 -4.86
N LEU A 190 -22.61 2.49 -4.64
CA LEU A 190 -22.45 3.21 -3.38
C LEU A 190 -22.99 2.42 -2.19
N LEU A 191 -24.18 1.84 -2.33
CA LEU A 191 -24.79 1.00 -1.31
C LEU A 191 -23.99 -0.27 -1.06
N ALA A 192 -23.43 -0.92 -2.09
CA ALA A 192 -22.58 -2.09 -1.92
C ALA A 192 -21.26 -1.76 -1.19
N ILE A 193 -20.66 -0.61 -1.52
CA ILE A 193 -19.47 -0.11 -0.82
C ILE A 193 -19.81 0.22 0.64
N ARG A 194 -20.94 0.91 0.88
CA ARG A 194 -21.45 1.19 2.23
C ARG A 194 -21.83 -0.08 3.00
N ALA A 195 -22.41 -1.09 2.36
CA ALA A 195 -22.76 -2.37 2.98
C ALA A 195 -21.51 -3.13 3.41
N ARG A 196 -20.44 -3.15 2.60
CA ARG A 196 -19.14 -3.68 3.01
C ARG A 196 -18.56 -2.95 4.22
N THR A 197 -18.80 -1.64 4.36
CA THR A 197 -18.39 -0.89 5.55
C THR A 197 -19.13 -1.33 6.82
N ALA A 198 -20.42 -1.69 6.68
CA ALA A 198 -21.25 -2.16 7.80
C ALA A 198 -20.99 -3.64 8.13
N GLU A 199 -20.73 -4.49 7.14
CA GLU A 199 -20.40 -5.90 7.36
C GLU A 199 -19.00 -6.10 7.95
N SER A 200 -18.03 -5.23 7.64
CA SER A 200 -16.69 -5.30 8.25
C SER A 200 -16.69 -5.03 9.76
N THR A 201 -17.66 -4.27 10.27
CA THR A 201 -17.83 -4.07 11.71
C THR A 201 -18.51 -5.24 12.42
N TRP A 202 -19.13 -6.17 11.69
CA TRP A 202 -19.82 -7.33 12.29
C TRP A 202 -18.92 -8.56 12.44
N ARG A 203 -17.95 -8.77 11.54
CA ARG A 203 -17.04 -9.94 11.64
C ARG A 203 -15.91 -9.77 12.65
N ASP A 204 -15.52 -8.54 12.97
CA ASP A 204 -14.43 -8.28 13.93
C ASP A 204 -14.91 -8.07 15.39
N VAL A 205 -16.23 -7.97 15.63
CA VAL A 205 -16.81 -7.89 16.99
C VAL A 205 -17.31 -9.25 17.50
N ALA A 206 -17.42 -10.25 16.62
CA ALA A 206 -17.87 -11.60 16.97
C ALA A 206 -16.72 -12.56 17.38
N GLY A 207 -15.59 -12.03 17.84
CA GLY A 207 -14.41 -12.80 18.24
C GLY A 207 -13.93 -12.51 19.68
N GLY A 208 -14.62 -13.09 20.67
CA GLY A 208 -14.15 -13.23 22.07
C GLY A 208 -15.12 -12.65 23.10
N ARG A 209 -15.71 -13.42 24.04
CA ARG A 209 -15.25 -14.63 24.75
C ARG A 209 -16.38 -15.67 24.89
N PRO A 210 -16.06 -16.97 25.02
CA PRO A 210 -17.03 -17.95 25.52
C PRO A 210 -17.41 -17.60 26.96
N ALA A 211 -18.71 -17.71 27.25
CA ALA A 211 -19.23 -17.65 28.61
C ALA A 211 -18.62 -18.82 29.40
N THR A 212 -17.78 -18.50 30.38
CA THR A 212 -17.47 -19.46 31.44
C THR A 212 -18.73 -19.64 32.27
N GLU A 213 -19.21 -20.89 32.27
CA GLU A 213 -20.29 -21.42 33.07
C GLU A 213 -20.17 -20.99 34.53
N GLN A 214 -21.31 -20.57 35.08
CA GLN A 214 -21.59 -20.77 36.49
C GLN A 214 -21.80 -22.27 36.68
N ASN A 215 -21.01 -22.88 37.56
CA ASN A 215 -21.46 -24.00 38.38
C ASN A 215 -20.60 -24.04 39.66
N GLU A 216 -21.34 -24.24 40.76
CA GLU A 216 -20.95 -24.37 42.18
C GLU A 216 -20.71 -23.08 42.98
#